data_AF-R9IZP3-F1
#
_entry.id   AF-R9IZP3-F1
#
_cell.length_a   1.000
_cell.length_b   1.000
_cell.length_c   1.000
_cell.angle_alpha   90.00
_cell.angle_beta   90.00
_cell.angle_gamma   90.00
#
_symmetry.space_group_name_H-M   'P 1'
#
loop_
_entity.id
_entity.type
_entity.pdbx_description
1 polymer ?
#
loop_
_entity_poly.entity_id
_entity_poly.type
_entity_poly.pdbx_seq_one_letter_code
_entity_poly.pdbx_strand_id
1 'polypeptide(L)'
;MKKYVLYGTGLEGEKLLYNHFSIVNEIAYCIDSFHTGDFHGIPIVTLDEARDLHLYTIIVAAVWKTYEKIRGMLLQKGYIEYTNFFWASEFGKKLVLINANCHGAALTRFLENCGQFIKEYCIHPIPQTHMNQEKKISSVLLNRADVYIHQDIRPDNSIGYHLSDEYVTKLLKDDCLDITIPNFVGMGNWLYPLQGGLDKRFYTNNGFFDVFYKDQVMEEAYDNQKIVSLEQYVSFYLNYQIEEERLVYEKDKDWLKLKKREEKWDIKVSDFIQKIFARFLVLWIRIIHQGI
;
A
#
# COMPACT_ATOMS: atom_id res chain seq x y z
N MET A 1 -25.98 -15.00 -25.17
CA MET A 1 -25.04 -14.33 -26.11
C MET A 1 -23.66 -14.42 -25.48
N LYS A 2 -22.63 -14.80 -26.25
CA LYS A 2 -21.24 -14.78 -25.74
C LYS A 2 -20.78 -13.32 -25.61
N LYS A 3 -20.17 -12.97 -24.48
CA LYS A 3 -19.74 -11.60 -24.14
C LYS A 3 -18.26 -11.52 -23.80
N TYR A 4 -17.69 -12.63 -23.32
CA TYR A 4 -16.36 -12.62 -22.72
C TYR A 4 -15.39 -13.57 -23.42
N VAL A 5 -14.12 -13.24 -23.30
CA VAL A 5 -12.99 -14.16 -23.47
C VAL A 5 -12.25 -14.22 -22.14
N LEU A 6 -11.93 -15.42 -21.67
CA LEU A 6 -11.19 -15.62 -20.43
C LEU A 6 -9.71 -15.84 -20.76
N TYR A 7 -8.83 -14.92 -20.39
CA TYR A 7 -7.39 -15.09 -20.57
C TYR A 7 -6.76 -15.61 -19.28
N GLY A 8 -6.46 -16.91 -19.25
CA GLY A 8 -5.83 -17.64 -18.16
C GLY A 8 -6.77 -18.69 -17.57
N THR A 9 -6.37 -19.97 -17.64
CA THR A 9 -7.13 -21.12 -17.13
C THR A 9 -6.50 -21.75 -15.89
N GLY A 10 -5.56 -21.05 -15.25
CA GLY A 10 -4.97 -21.46 -13.98
C GLY A 10 -5.88 -21.20 -12.77
N LEU A 11 -5.29 -21.20 -11.57
CA LEU A 11 -6.00 -21.03 -10.30
C LEU A 11 -6.88 -19.76 -10.24
N GLU A 12 -6.44 -18.64 -10.83
CA GLU A 12 -7.25 -17.41 -10.85
C GLU A 12 -8.47 -17.54 -11.78
N GLY A 13 -8.37 -18.32 -12.86
CA GLY A 13 -9.50 -18.66 -13.72
C GLY A 13 -10.50 -19.54 -12.98
N GLU A 14 -10.02 -20.55 -12.25
CA GLU A 14 -10.86 -21.39 -11.40
C GLU A 14 -11.61 -20.57 -10.33
N LYS A 15 -10.90 -19.68 -9.62
CA LYS A 15 -11.51 -18.79 -8.62
C LYS A 15 -12.58 -17.90 -9.22
N LEU A 16 -12.35 -17.34 -10.41
CA LEU A 16 -13.34 -16.51 -11.10
C LEU A 16 -14.62 -17.31 -11.38
N LEU A 17 -14.49 -18.48 -12.01
CA LEU A 17 -15.66 -19.29 -12.39
C LEU A 17 -16.36 -19.88 -11.17
N TYR A 18 -15.64 -20.22 -10.11
CA TYR A 18 -16.24 -20.68 -8.86
C TYR A 18 -17.10 -19.59 -8.21
N ASN A 19 -16.62 -18.33 -8.18
CA ASN A 19 -17.35 -17.22 -7.59
C ASN A 19 -18.48 -16.67 -8.50
N HIS A 20 -18.36 -16.88 -9.82
CA HIS A 20 -19.25 -16.31 -10.82
C HIS A 20 -19.71 -17.35 -11.84
N PHE A 21 -20.17 -18.52 -11.39
CA PHE A 21 -20.49 -19.65 -12.26
C PHE A 21 -21.46 -19.31 -13.41
N SER A 22 -22.34 -18.33 -13.23
CA SER A 22 -23.26 -17.86 -14.27
C SER A 22 -22.56 -17.38 -15.55
N ILE A 23 -21.30 -16.93 -15.49
CA ILE A 23 -20.60 -16.37 -16.64
C ILE A 23 -19.99 -17.43 -17.56
N VAL A 24 -19.91 -18.69 -17.13
CA VAL A 24 -19.36 -19.81 -17.94
C VAL A 24 -20.02 -19.87 -19.32
N ASN A 25 -21.34 -19.74 -19.35
CA ASN A 25 -22.11 -19.76 -20.59
C ASN A 25 -21.94 -18.50 -21.45
N GLU A 26 -21.39 -17.42 -20.89
CA GLU A 26 -21.11 -16.16 -21.58
C GLU A 26 -19.68 -16.08 -22.15
N ILE A 27 -18.78 -17.00 -21.78
CA ILE A 27 -17.41 -17.05 -22.30
C ILE A 27 -17.38 -17.78 -23.65
N ALA A 28 -16.82 -17.15 -24.68
CA ALA A 28 -16.72 -17.70 -26.03
C ALA A 28 -15.63 -18.79 -26.11
N TYR A 29 -14.43 -18.46 -25.64
CA TYR A 29 -13.26 -19.32 -25.57
C TYR A 29 -12.31 -18.79 -24.49
N CYS A 30 -11.36 -19.64 -24.09
CA CYS A 30 -10.29 -19.29 -23.17
C CYS A 30 -8.98 -19.09 -23.94
N ILE A 31 -8.16 -18.14 -23.50
CA ILE A 31 -6.78 -17.96 -23.99
C ILE A 31 -5.83 -18.47 -22.91
N ASP A 32 -4.99 -19.45 -23.25
CA ASP A 32 -3.92 -19.92 -22.37
C ASP A 32 -2.72 -20.40 -23.21
N SER A 33 -1.50 -20.20 -22.70
CA SER A 33 -0.26 -20.58 -23.39
C SER A 33 0.34 -21.89 -22.87
N PHE A 34 -0.17 -22.41 -21.75
CA PHE A 34 0.34 -23.61 -21.08
C PHE A 34 -0.65 -24.76 -21.15
N HIS A 35 -1.95 -24.48 -21.07
CA HIS A 35 -3.01 -25.48 -21.12
C HIS A 35 -3.60 -25.60 -22.54
N THR A 36 -4.10 -26.78 -22.88
CA THR A 36 -4.79 -27.08 -24.15
C THR A 36 -6.05 -27.90 -23.87
N GLY A 37 -6.93 -28.01 -24.87
CA GLY A 37 -8.21 -28.73 -24.73
C GLY A 37 -9.34 -27.79 -24.33
N ASP A 38 -10.05 -28.11 -23.25
CA ASP A 38 -11.16 -27.29 -22.73
C ASP A 38 -10.99 -26.97 -21.24
N PHE A 39 -11.57 -25.84 -20.83
CA PHE A 39 -11.66 -25.38 -19.45
C PHE A 39 -13.14 -25.24 -19.09
N HIS A 40 -13.67 -26.14 -18.27
CA HIS A 40 -15.11 -26.21 -17.96
C HIS A 40 -15.99 -26.32 -19.23
N GLY A 41 -15.55 -27.09 -20.24
CA GLY A 41 -16.25 -27.22 -21.52
C GLY A 41 -16.08 -26.04 -22.48
N ILE A 42 -15.26 -25.04 -22.11
CA ILE A 42 -14.94 -23.88 -22.96
C ILE A 42 -13.62 -24.17 -23.69
N PRO A 43 -13.55 -24.06 -25.02
CA PRO A 43 -12.34 -24.36 -25.76
C PRO A 43 -11.18 -23.42 -25.38
N ILE A 44 -9.98 -23.98 -25.22
CA ILE A 44 -8.75 -23.25 -24.97
C ILE A 44 -8.00 -23.07 -26.28
N VAL A 45 -7.59 -21.83 -26.56
CA VAL A 45 -6.77 -21.45 -27.72
C VAL A 45 -5.55 -20.66 -27.24
N THR A 46 -4.52 -20.58 -28.07
CA THR A 46 -3.41 -19.64 -27.85
C THR A 46 -3.82 -18.22 -28.26
N LEU A 47 -3.05 -17.22 -27.83
CA LEU A 47 -3.32 -15.82 -28.20
C LEU A 47 -3.24 -15.59 -29.72
N ASP A 48 -2.39 -16.33 -30.42
CA ASP A 48 -2.24 -16.22 -31.89
C ASP A 48 -3.38 -16.92 -32.65
N GLU A 49 -4.01 -17.92 -32.03
CA GLU A 49 -5.19 -18.62 -32.56
C GLU A 49 -6.50 -17.88 -32.25
N ALA A 50 -6.48 -16.94 -31.30
CA ALA A 50 -7.65 -16.18 -30.88
C ALA A 50 -8.20 -15.33 -32.05
N ARG A 51 -9.45 -15.59 -32.44
CA ARG A 51 -10.15 -14.87 -33.51
C ARG A 51 -11.22 -13.94 -32.94
N ASP A 52 -11.46 -12.84 -33.65
CA ASP A 52 -12.54 -11.90 -33.36
C ASP A 52 -12.50 -11.34 -31.92
N LEU A 53 -11.31 -11.25 -31.32
CA LEU A 53 -11.11 -10.85 -29.94
C LEU A 53 -11.69 -9.45 -29.63
N HIS A 54 -11.74 -8.58 -30.64
CA HIS A 54 -12.34 -7.24 -30.58
C HIS A 54 -13.87 -7.23 -30.33
N LEU A 55 -14.55 -8.37 -30.54
CA LEU A 55 -15.99 -8.51 -30.27
C LEU A 55 -16.31 -8.79 -28.80
N TYR A 56 -15.29 -9.08 -27.98
CA TYR A 56 -15.47 -9.54 -26.61
C TYR A 56 -14.76 -8.61 -25.62
N THR A 57 -15.23 -8.64 -24.38
CA THR A 57 -14.44 -8.13 -23.25
C THR A 57 -13.54 -9.25 -22.72
N ILE A 58 -12.25 -8.98 -22.60
CA ILE A 58 -11.25 -9.94 -22.15
C ILE A 58 -11.12 -9.84 -20.62
N ILE A 59 -11.43 -10.92 -19.92
CA ILE A 59 -11.21 -11.03 -18.48
C ILE A 59 -9.86 -11.72 -18.29
N VAL A 60 -8.88 -11.01 -17.75
CA VAL A 60 -7.53 -11.56 -17.56
C VAL A 60 -7.41 -12.16 -16.17
N ALA A 61 -7.46 -13.49 -16.09
CA ALA A 61 -7.40 -14.27 -14.87
C ALA A 61 -5.96 -14.73 -14.57
N ALA A 62 -5.22 -13.85 -13.91
CA ALA A 62 -3.86 -14.10 -13.49
C ALA A 62 -3.51 -13.33 -12.21
N VAL A 63 -2.46 -13.74 -11.49
CA VAL A 63 -1.92 -12.92 -10.38
C VAL A 63 -1.40 -11.58 -10.91
N TRP A 64 -1.36 -10.54 -10.08
CA TRP A 64 -1.05 -9.17 -10.50
C TRP A 64 0.20 -9.04 -11.39
N LYS A 65 1.33 -9.64 -10.98
CA LYS A 65 2.58 -9.60 -11.76
C LYS A 65 2.45 -10.20 -13.16
N THR A 66 1.58 -11.18 -13.33
CA THR A 66 1.30 -11.80 -14.64
C THR A 66 0.27 -10.98 -15.41
N TYR A 67 -0.73 -10.43 -14.73
CA TYR A 67 -1.67 -9.46 -15.30
C TYR A 67 -0.92 -8.28 -15.94
N GLU A 68 0.06 -7.68 -15.25
CA GLU A 68 0.85 -6.55 -15.78
C GLU A 68 1.56 -6.89 -17.10
N LYS A 69 2.07 -8.11 -17.23
CA LYS A 69 2.71 -8.59 -18.47
C LYS A 69 1.70 -8.74 -19.59
N ILE A 70 0.57 -9.41 -19.32
CA ILE A 70 -0.50 -9.62 -20.30
C ILE A 70 -1.09 -8.28 -20.73
N ARG A 71 -1.32 -7.37 -19.77
CA ARG A 71 -1.72 -5.98 -20.01
C ARG A 71 -0.77 -5.30 -20.99
N GLY A 72 0.54 -5.37 -20.76
CA GLY A 72 1.53 -4.81 -21.68
C GLY A 72 1.41 -5.35 -23.11
N MET A 73 1.20 -6.66 -23.26
CA MET A 73 0.99 -7.30 -24.56
C MET A 73 -0.31 -6.85 -25.24
N LEU A 74 -1.41 -6.75 -24.50
CA LEU A 74 -2.71 -6.32 -25.02
C LEU A 74 -2.66 -4.84 -25.45
N LEU A 75 -2.03 -3.98 -24.64
CA LEU A 75 -1.81 -2.57 -24.99
C LEU A 75 -0.98 -2.43 -26.27
N GLN A 76 0.09 -3.22 -26.43
CA GLN A 76 0.91 -3.23 -27.65
C GLN A 76 0.13 -3.67 -28.90
N LYS A 77 -0.88 -4.52 -28.72
CA LYS A 77 -1.81 -4.94 -29.79
C LYS A 77 -2.96 -3.94 -30.02
N GLY A 78 -2.96 -2.80 -29.34
CA GLY A 78 -3.93 -1.71 -29.52
C GLY A 78 -5.22 -1.86 -28.70
N TYR A 79 -5.29 -2.83 -27.79
CA TYR A 79 -6.42 -2.92 -26.85
C TYR A 79 -6.30 -1.87 -25.75
N ILE A 80 -7.44 -1.39 -25.27
CA ILE A 80 -7.53 -0.36 -24.23
C ILE A 80 -8.03 -1.02 -22.94
N GLU A 81 -7.26 -0.88 -21.87
CA GLU A 81 -7.64 -1.35 -20.53
C GLU A 81 -8.96 -0.70 -20.08
N TYR A 82 -9.82 -1.46 -19.41
CA TYR A 82 -11.18 -1.13 -19.00
C TYR A 82 -12.22 -0.91 -20.11
N THR A 83 -11.78 -0.85 -21.37
CA THR A 83 -12.68 -0.85 -22.54
C THR A 83 -12.74 -2.25 -23.15
N ASN A 84 -11.58 -2.84 -23.39
CA ASN A 84 -11.46 -4.14 -24.03
C ASN A 84 -11.10 -5.24 -23.05
N PHE A 85 -10.38 -4.92 -21.97
CA PHE A 85 -9.91 -5.93 -21.02
C PHE A 85 -9.77 -5.37 -19.61
N PHE A 86 -9.86 -6.23 -18.60
CA PHE A 86 -9.59 -5.87 -17.21
C PHE A 86 -9.16 -7.10 -16.40
N TRP A 87 -8.72 -6.85 -15.17
CA TRP A 87 -8.22 -7.89 -14.28
C TRP A 87 -9.36 -8.70 -13.65
N ALA A 88 -9.28 -10.03 -13.68
CA ALA A 88 -10.35 -10.90 -13.18
C ALA A 88 -10.72 -10.65 -11.70
N SER A 89 -9.75 -10.23 -10.87
CA SER A 89 -9.99 -9.93 -9.45
C SER A 89 -11.00 -8.79 -9.22
N GLU A 90 -11.19 -7.94 -10.22
CA GLU A 90 -12.12 -6.80 -10.19
C GLU A 90 -13.52 -7.17 -10.68
N PHE A 91 -13.70 -8.39 -11.21
CA PHE A 91 -14.96 -8.80 -11.81
C PHE A 91 -16.11 -8.72 -10.79
N GLY A 92 -17.09 -7.86 -11.08
CA GLY A 92 -18.27 -7.68 -10.24
C GLY A 92 -18.00 -7.04 -8.87
N LYS A 93 -16.84 -6.41 -8.68
CA LYS A 93 -16.45 -5.77 -7.41
C LYS A 93 -16.32 -4.25 -7.55
N LYS A 94 -16.47 -3.56 -6.43
CA LYS A 94 -16.15 -2.14 -6.28
C LYS A 94 -14.64 -1.94 -6.26
N LEU A 95 -14.14 -1.01 -7.08
CA LEU A 95 -12.72 -0.73 -7.23
C LEU A 95 -12.24 0.22 -6.12
N VAL A 96 -11.21 -0.20 -5.40
CA VAL A 96 -10.58 0.58 -4.33
C VAL A 96 -9.16 0.96 -4.74
N LEU A 97 -8.85 2.24 -4.63
CA LEU A 97 -7.50 2.77 -4.80
C LEU A 97 -6.96 3.25 -3.46
N ILE A 98 -5.70 2.95 -3.18
CA ILE A 98 -5.04 3.35 -1.93
C ILE A 98 -3.80 4.21 -2.24
N ASN A 99 -3.96 5.53 -2.18
CA ASN A 99 -2.88 6.49 -2.40
C ASN A 99 -2.25 6.92 -1.07
N ALA A 100 -1.35 6.08 -0.57
CA ALA A 100 -0.69 6.30 0.72
C ALA A 100 0.80 5.91 0.66
N ASN A 101 1.55 6.31 1.69
CA ASN A 101 2.93 5.88 1.90
C ASN A 101 3.00 4.40 2.36
N CYS A 102 4.03 4.03 3.12
CA CYS A 102 4.18 2.68 3.65
C CYS A 102 2.98 2.18 4.47
N HIS A 103 2.18 3.07 5.08
CA HIS A 103 0.94 2.70 5.77
C HIS A 103 -0.10 2.10 4.81
N GLY A 104 -0.06 2.45 3.51
CA GLY A 104 -0.92 1.88 2.49
C GLY A 104 -0.81 0.36 2.42
N ALA A 105 0.41 -0.21 2.46
CA ALA A 105 0.56 -1.67 2.44
C ALA A 105 0.05 -2.35 3.72
N ALA A 106 0.15 -1.69 4.87
CA ALA A 106 -0.43 -2.22 6.10
C ALA A 106 -1.96 -2.26 6.00
N LEU A 107 -2.57 -1.18 5.49
CA LEU A 107 -4.01 -1.10 5.27
C LEU A 107 -4.49 -2.11 4.23
N THR A 108 -3.82 -2.23 3.09
CA THR A 108 -4.14 -3.22 2.05
C THR A 108 -4.21 -4.62 2.65
N ARG A 109 -3.17 -5.04 3.38
CA ARG A 109 -3.16 -6.35 4.04
C ARG A 109 -4.30 -6.51 5.04
N PHE A 110 -4.59 -5.48 5.83
CA PHE A 110 -5.69 -5.52 6.78
C PHE A 110 -7.05 -5.72 6.08
N LEU A 111 -7.32 -4.96 5.02
CA LEU A 111 -8.57 -5.04 4.27
C LEU A 111 -8.70 -6.36 3.49
N GLU A 112 -7.62 -6.86 2.90
CA GLU A 112 -7.61 -8.14 2.18
C GLU A 112 -7.83 -9.35 3.11
N ASN A 113 -7.53 -9.21 4.40
CA ASN A 113 -7.86 -10.23 5.41
C ASN A 113 -9.30 -10.11 5.94
N CYS A 114 -10.06 -9.08 5.54
CA CYS A 114 -11.46 -8.94 5.90
C CYS A 114 -12.35 -9.67 4.87
N GLY A 115 -12.90 -10.81 5.27
CA GLY A 115 -13.76 -11.64 4.41
C GLY A 115 -14.99 -10.91 3.85
N GLN A 116 -15.53 -9.92 4.57
CA GLN A 116 -16.63 -9.09 4.07
C GLN A 116 -16.14 -8.09 3.01
N PHE A 117 -14.98 -7.48 3.23
CA PHE A 117 -14.38 -6.53 2.29
C PHE A 117 -14.09 -7.19 0.94
N ILE A 118 -13.38 -8.32 0.93
CA ILE A 118 -12.96 -8.98 -0.33
C ILE A 118 -14.11 -9.53 -1.17
N LYS A 119 -15.31 -9.66 -0.59
CA LYS A 119 -16.53 -10.07 -1.32
C LYS A 119 -17.10 -8.92 -2.16
N GLU A 120 -17.02 -7.69 -1.67
CA GLU A 120 -17.65 -6.52 -2.29
C GLU A 120 -16.62 -5.63 -3.01
N TYR A 121 -15.38 -5.61 -2.52
CA TYR A 121 -14.33 -4.68 -2.95
C TYR A 121 -13.11 -5.43 -3.52
N CYS A 122 -12.45 -4.79 -4.47
CA CYS A 122 -11.13 -5.18 -4.98
C CYS A 122 -10.19 -3.99 -4.86
N ILE A 123 -9.00 -4.19 -4.31
CA ILE A 123 -7.96 -3.16 -4.32
C ILE A 123 -7.17 -3.31 -5.62
N HIS A 124 -7.19 -2.27 -6.47
CA HIS A 124 -6.30 -2.22 -7.63
C HIS A 124 -4.90 -1.80 -7.16
N PRO A 125 -3.86 -2.61 -7.41
CA PRO A 125 -2.53 -2.26 -6.95
C PRO A 125 -2.01 -0.99 -7.61
N ILE A 126 -1.68 0.01 -6.80
CA ILE A 126 -0.92 1.18 -7.20
C ILE A 126 0.34 1.31 -6.33
N PRO A 127 1.46 1.83 -6.85
CA PRO A 127 2.66 2.02 -6.03
C PRO A 127 2.39 2.99 -4.87
N GLN A 128 3.01 2.71 -3.72
CA GLN A 128 3.02 3.65 -2.60
C GLN A 128 3.62 4.99 -3.04
N THR A 129 3.19 6.09 -2.43
CA THR A 129 3.54 7.44 -2.91
C THR A 129 5.04 7.70 -3.06
N HIS A 130 5.86 7.19 -2.15
CA HIS A 130 7.33 7.34 -2.20
C HIS A 130 8.04 6.37 -3.17
N MET A 131 7.35 5.31 -3.60
CA MET A 131 7.85 4.30 -4.55
C MET A 131 7.28 4.51 -5.96
N ASN A 132 6.32 5.42 -6.13
CA ASN A 132 5.70 5.72 -7.42
C ASN A 132 6.64 6.55 -8.29
N GLN A 133 7.40 5.86 -9.16
CA GLN A 133 8.36 6.49 -10.07
C GLN A 133 7.69 7.42 -11.09
N GLU A 134 6.46 7.11 -11.51
CA GLU A 134 5.70 7.95 -12.44
C GLU A 134 5.14 9.21 -11.80
N LYS A 135 5.11 9.25 -10.46
CA LYS A 135 4.54 10.35 -9.65
C LYS A 135 3.11 10.71 -10.07
N LYS A 136 2.32 9.74 -10.53
CA LYS A 136 0.93 9.92 -10.95
C LYS A 136 0.15 8.62 -10.83
N ILE A 137 -1.16 8.71 -10.91
CA ILE A 137 -2.09 7.58 -11.07
C ILE A 137 -2.81 7.77 -12.40
N SER A 138 -3.10 6.66 -13.11
CA SER A 138 -3.84 6.70 -14.37
C SER A 138 -5.20 7.39 -14.18
N SER A 139 -5.52 8.39 -15.02
CA SER A 139 -6.81 9.08 -14.98
C SER A 139 -7.98 8.14 -15.29
N VAL A 140 -7.77 7.16 -16.17
CA VAL A 140 -8.77 6.12 -16.47
C VAL A 140 -9.07 5.29 -15.22
N LEU A 141 -8.04 5.00 -14.42
CA LEU A 141 -8.20 4.25 -13.17
C LEU A 141 -8.90 5.09 -12.11
N LEU A 142 -8.49 6.36 -11.94
CA LEU A 142 -9.10 7.30 -10.99
C LEU A 142 -10.60 7.49 -11.26
N ASN A 143 -10.98 7.68 -12.52
CA ASN A 143 -12.39 7.86 -12.92
C ASN A 143 -13.25 6.58 -12.75
N ARG A 144 -12.63 5.43 -12.47
CA ARG A 144 -13.33 4.17 -12.21
C ARG A 144 -13.38 3.79 -10.74
N ALA A 145 -12.58 4.43 -9.90
CA ALA A 145 -12.53 4.13 -8.48
C ALA A 145 -13.90 4.34 -7.84
N ASP A 146 -14.41 3.31 -7.17
CA ASP A 146 -15.60 3.41 -6.32
C ASP A 146 -15.25 3.93 -4.93
N VAL A 147 -14.03 3.63 -4.47
CA VAL A 147 -13.49 4.13 -3.21
C VAL A 147 -12.05 4.60 -3.42
N TYR A 148 -11.75 5.80 -2.98
CA TYR A 148 -10.42 6.37 -2.94
C TYR A 148 -10.00 6.54 -1.48
N ILE A 149 -9.01 5.77 -1.04
CA ILE A 149 -8.44 5.88 0.29
C ILE A 149 -7.07 6.53 0.18
N HIS A 150 -6.85 7.64 0.87
CA HIS A 150 -5.62 8.41 0.72
C HIS A 150 -5.18 9.06 2.02
N GLN A 151 -3.94 9.51 2.09
CA GLN A 151 -3.49 10.41 3.15
C GLN A 151 -3.66 11.87 2.71
N ASP A 152 -3.69 12.84 3.65
CA ASP A 152 -3.65 14.28 3.31
C ASP A 152 -2.36 14.59 2.54
N ILE A 153 -2.45 14.63 1.21
CA ILE A 153 -1.33 14.82 0.28
C ILE A 153 -1.43 16.21 -0.33
N ARG A 154 -0.61 17.11 0.21
CA ARG A 154 -0.51 18.50 -0.24
C ARG A 154 0.08 18.62 -1.64
N PRO A 155 -0.32 19.63 -2.45
CA PRO A 155 0.22 19.86 -3.80
C PRO A 155 1.71 20.18 -3.80
N ASP A 156 2.17 20.94 -2.80
CA ASP A 156 3.57 21.28 -2.60
C ASP A 156 4.23 20.28 -1.63
N ASN A 157 4.64 19.14 -2.19
CA ASN A 157 5.39 18.11 -1.46
C ASN A 157 6.46 17.48 -2.36
N SER A 158 7.35 16.67 -1.78
CA SER A 158 8.42 16.01 -2.52
C SER A 158 7.98 14.84 -3.41
N ILE A 159 6.76 14.30 -3.20
CA ILE A 159 6.24 13.14 -3.95
C ILE A 159 5.62 13.54 -5.29
N GLY A 160 5.16 14.79 -5.45
CA GLY A 160 4.75 15.38 -6.72
C GLY A 160 3.27 15.77 -6.80
N TYR A 161 2.99 16.81 -7.60
CA TYR A 161 1.65 17.41 -7.73
C TYR A 161 0.58 16.42 -8.21
N HIS A 162 0.90 15.53 -9.14
CA HIS A 162 -0.07 14.58 -9.72
C HIS A 162 -0.47 13.43 -8.78
N LEU A 163 0.08 13.37 -7.57
CA LEU A 163 -0.37 12.50 -6.48
C LEU A 163 -1.12 13.25 -5.38
N SER A 164 -1.22 14.59 -5.49
CA SER A 164 -1.89 15.41 -4.49
C SER A 164 -3.39 15.31 -4.57
N ASP A 165 -4.04 15.52 -3.42
CA ASP A 165 -5.50 15.47 -3.32
C ASP A 165 -6.12 16.53 -4.24
N GLU A 166 -5.47 17.69 -4.38
CA GLU A 166 -5.91 18.76 -5.27
C GLU A 166 -5.95 18.35 -6.75
N TYR A 167 -5.07 17.44 -7.18
CA TYR A 167 -5.05 16.93 -8.54
C TYR A 167 -5.95 15.70 -8.69
N VAL A 168 -5.84 14.75 -7.77
CA VAL A 168 -6.48 13.43 -7.88
C VAL A 168 -8.00 13.52 -7.74
N THR A 169 -8.50 14.29 -6.76
CA THR A 169 -9.95 14.38 -6.50
C THR A 169 -10.73 14.93 -7.69
N LYS A 170 -10.12 15.78 -8.53
CA LYS A 170 -10.71 16.30 -9.78
C LYS A 170 -10.88 15.25 -10.87
N LEU A 171 -10.23 14.09 -10.74
CA LEU A 171 -10.25 13.00 -11.71
C LEU A 171 -11.07 11.79 -11.22
N LEU A 172 -11.57 11.84 -9.99
CA LEU A 172 -12.51 10.85 -9.47
C LEU A 172 -13.89 11.08 -10.09
N LYS A 173 -14.68 10.02 -10.18
CA LYS A 173 -16.10 10.13 -10.52
C LYS A 173 -16.90 10.72 -9.35
N ASP A 174 -18.02 11.36 -9.64
CA ASP A 174 -18.82 12.10 -8.66
C ASP A 174 -19.33 11.25 -7.47
N ASP A 175 -19.55 9.96 -7.70
CA ASP A 175 -20.02 8.99 -6.70
C ASP A 175 -18.90 8.20 -6.01
N CYS A 176 -17.63 8.56 -6.25
CA CYS A 176 -16.49 7.95 -5.59
C CYS A 176 -16.50 8.29 -4.09
N LEU A 177 -16.39 7.28 -3.24
CA LEU A 177 -16.22 7.47 -1.80
C LEU A 177 -14.77 7.87 -1.50
N ASP A 178 -14.57 9.13 -1.14
CA ASP A 178 -13.28 9.68 -0.76
C ASP A 178 -13.04 9.56 0.76
N ILE A 179 -11.94 8.92 1.17
CA ILE A 179 -11.61 8.63 2.57
C ILE A 179 -10.16 9.02 2.86
N THR A 180 -9.98 10.08 3.63
CA THR A 180 -8.68 10.48 4.18
C THR A 180 -8.35 9.68 5.45
N ILE A 181 -7.24 8.95 5.43
CA ILE A 181 -6.71 8.15 6.54
C ILE A 181 -5.51 8.81 7.25
N PRO A 182 -5.20 8.37 8.48
CA PRO A 182 -4.06 8.88 9.23
C PRO A 182 -2.72 8.81 8.51
N ASN A 183 -1.92 9.86 8.76
CA ASN A 183 -0.51 9.93 8.37
C ASN A 183 0.37 10.27 9.56
N PHE A 184 1.09 9.27 10.04
CA PHE A 184 1.99 9.37 11.20
C PHE A 184 3.43 9.76 10.86
N VAL A 185 3.72 10.22 9.63
CA VAL A 185 5.10 10.59 9.27
C VAL A 185 5.65 11.68 10.19
N GLY A 186 6.78 11.37 10.81
CA GLY A 186 7.46 12.21 11.79
C GLY A 186 6.64 12.40 13.07
N MET A 187 5.91 11.38 13.51
CA MET A 187 5.27 11.29 14.83
C MET A 187 5.83 10.09 15.59
N GLY A 188 5.81 10.15 16.92
CA GLY A 188 6.25 9.07 17.80
C GLY A 188 7.75 9.07 18.05
N ASN A 189 8.50 10.05 17.56
CA ASN A 189 9.94 10.14 17.80
C ASN A 189 10.29 10.26 19.29
N TRP A 190 9.40 10.87 20.08
CA TRP A 190 9.54 10.97 21.54
C TRP A 190 9.45 9.62 22.26
N LEU A 191 8.89 8.58 21.63
CA LEU A 191 8.91 7.20 22.16
C LEU A 191 10.29 6.54 21.98
N TYR A 192 11.08 7.05 21.05
CA TYR A 192 12.42 6.58 20.72
C TYR A 192 13.39 7.76 20.78
N PRO A 193 13.58 8.39 21.95
CA PRO A 193 14.30 9.66 22.07
C PRO A 193 15.79 9.57 21.73
N LEU A 194 16.34 8.36 21.73
CA LEU A 194 17.71 8.06 21.32
C LEU A 194 17.83 7.85 19.80
N GLN A 195 16.73 7.77 19.08
CA GLN A 195 16.70 7.54 17.64
C GLN A 195 16.97 8.85 16.89
N GLY A 196 18.05 8.89 16.13
CA GLY A 196 18.37 9.99 15.21
C GLY A 196 17.75 9.80 13.83
N GLY A 197 18.03 10.75 12.93
CA GLY A 197 17.53 10.71 11.55
C GLY A 197 18.02 9.49 10.75
N LEU A 198 17.45 9.30 9.57
CA LEU A 198 17.91 8.27 8.62
C LEU A 198 19.40 8.47 8.34
N ASP A 199 20.18 7.43 8.63
CA ASP A 199 21.60 7.46 8.33
C ASP A 199 21.91 6.59 7.14
N LYS A 200 22.74 7.15 6.26
CA LYS A 200 23.53 6.45 5.26
C LYS A 200 22.91 5.22 4.59
N ARG A 201 22.71 5.40 3.29
CA ARG A 201 22.72 4.30 2.33
C ARG A 201 24.15 3.77 2.18
N PHE A 202 24.38 2.52 2.58
CA PHE A 202 25.64 1.83 2.34
C PHE A 202 25.55 1.08 1.02
N TYR A 203 26.48 1.35 0.11
CA TYR A 203 26.60 0.64 -1.15
C TYR A 203 27.56 -0.54 -0.99
N THR A 204 27.14 -1.70 -1.46
CA THR A 204 27.91 -2.95 -1.46
C THR A 204 27.93 -3.54 -2.88
N ASN A 205 28.79 -4.52 -3.13
CA ASN A 205 28.80 -5.25 -4.40
C ASN A 205 27.49 -6.00 -4.69
N ASN A 206 26.62 -6.19 -3.68
CA ASN A 206 25.34 -6.93 -3.79
C ASN A 206 24.10 -6.01 -3.71
N GLY A 207 24.27 -4.70 -3.87
CA GLY A 207 23.20 -3.71 -3.75
C GLY A 207 23.46 -2.72 -2.61
N PHE A 208 22.42 -2.13 -2.04
CA PHE A 208 22.55 -1.21 -0.93
C PHE A 208 21.74 -1.68 0.28
N PHE A 209 22.17 -1.31 1.48
CA PHE A 209 21.34 -1.38 2.68
C PHE A 209 21.27 0.00 3.32
N ASP A 210 20.06 0.38 3.70
CA ASP A 210 19.82 1.60 4.45
C ASP A 210 19.92 1.25 5.94
N VAL A 211 20.79 1.93 6.69
CA VAL A 211 20.77 1.81 8.16
C VAL A 211 19.67 2.73 8.66
N PHE A 212 18.51 2.13 8.89
CA PHE A 212 17.36 2.87 9.36
C PHE A 212 17.64 3.39 10.77
N TYR A 213 17.84 4.69 10.83
CA TYR A 213 17.98 5.51 12.02
C TYR A 213 19.31 5.38 12.75
N LYS A 214 19.94 6.54 13.00
CA LYS A 214 21.06 6.64 13.95
C LYS A 214 20.60 6.29 15.35
N ASP A 215 21.53 5.83 16.17
CA ASP A 215 21.39 5.91 17.62
C ASP A 215 22.26 7.08 18.09
N GLN A 216 21.62 8.12 18.62
CA GLN A 216 22.29 9.35 19.06
C GLN A 216 23.32 9.10 20.15
N VAL A 217 23.11 8.08 20.99
CA VAL A 217 24.05 7.68 22.04
C VAL A 217 25.27 7.02 21.42
N MET A 218 25.08 6.17 20.40
CA MET A 218 26.19 5.58 19.63
C MET A 218 27.08 6.68 19.03
N GLU A 219 26.44 7.64 18.35
CA GLU A 219 27.13 8.72 17.67
C GLU A 219 27.83 9.65 18.65
N GLU A 220 27.18 10.03 19.76
CA GLU A 220 27.80 10.87 20.79
C GLU A 220 28.98 10.18 21.47
N ALA A 221 28.87 8.89 21.78
CA ALA A 221 29.97 8.12 22.35
C ALA A 221 31.17 8.09 21.39
N TYR A 222 30.93 7.87 20.11
CA TYR A 222 31.99 7.74 19.10
C TYR A 222 32.59 9.10 18.70
N ASP A 223 31.75 10.07 18.33
CA ASP A 223 32.20 11.35 17.77
C ASP A 223 32.68 12.32 18.86
N ASN A 224 31.96 12.41 19.99
CA ASN A 224 32.26 13.39 21.02
C ASN A 224 33.20 12.83 22.09
N GLN A 225 32.98 11.59 22.52
CA GLN A 225 33.76 10.97 23.62
C GLN A 225 34.92 10.09 23.14
N LYS A 226 35.05 9.85 21.82
CA LYS A 226 36.06 8.98 21.21
C LYS A 226 36.11 7.59 21.86
N ILE A 227 34.96 7.10 22.31
CA ILE A 227 34.81 5.78 22.90
C ILE A 227 34.99 4.73 21.79
N VAL A 228 35.90 3.79 22.02
CA VAL A 228 36.26 2.77 21.03
C VAL A 228 36.13 1.34 21.56
N SER A 229 36.06 1.14 22.89
CA SER A 229 35.83 -0.19 23.46
C SER A 229 34.35 -0.43 23.75
N LEU A 230 33.91 -1.68 23.58
CA LEU A 230 32.54 -2.10 23.87
C LEU A 230 32.17 -1.86 25.34
N GLU A 231 33.09 -2.09 26.27
CA GLU A 231 32.88 -1.88 27.71
C GLU A 231 32.63 -0.42 28.05
N GLN A 232 33.41 0.49 27.46
CA GLN A 232 33.20 1.93 27.58
C GLN A 232 31.86 2.33 26.98
N TYR A 233 31.49 1.73 25.85
CA TYR A 233 30.21 1.99 25.19
C TYR A 233 29.02 1.58 26.07
N VAL A 234 29.05 0.36 26.62
CA VAL A 234 28.02 -0.14 27.54
C VAL A 234 27.93 0.76 28.78
N SER A 235 29.08 1.15 29.35
CA SER A 235 29.11 2.06 30.49
C SER A 235 28.49 3.43 30.15
N PHE A 236 28.84 4.01 29.00
CA PHE A 236 28.28 5.28 28.54
C PHE A 236 26.77 5.18 28.34
N TYR A 237 26.28 4.13 27.67
CA TYR A 237 24.87 3.91 27.39
C TYR A 237 24.05 3.75 28.67
N LEU A 238 24.54 2.97 29.65
CA LEU A 238 23.86 2.76 30.93
C LEU A 238 23.78 4.02 31.80
N ASN A 239 24.70 4.96 31.60
CA ASN A 239 24.73 6.24 32.32
C ASN A 239 24.14 7.41 31.50
N TYR A 240 23.67 7.16 30.27
CA TYR A 240 23.12 8.20 29.41
C TYR A 240 21.78 8.68 29.96
N GLN A 241 21.70 9.97 30.26
CA GLN A 241 20.48 10.60 30.76
C GLN A 241 19.82 11.42 29.68
N ILE A 242 18.49 11.28 29.59
CA ILE A 242 17.66 12.09 28.72
C ILE A 242 16.93 13.09 29.60
N GLU A 243 17.03 14.38 29.26
CA GLU A 243 16.30 15.44 29.94
C GLU A 243 14.79 15.20 29.84
N GLU A 244 14.11 15.15 30.99
CA GLU A 244 12.66 14.90 31.06
C GLU A 244 11.88 16.00 30.33
N GLU A 245 12.31 17.25 30.45
CA GLU A 245 11.72 18.41 29.79
C GLU A 245 11.71 18.25 28.27
N ARG A 246 12.79 17.68 27.69
CA ARG A 246 12.87 17.39 26.26
C ARG A 246 11.83 16.36 25.84
N LEU A 247 11.64 15.30 26.64
CA LEU A 247 10.64 14.25 26.35
C LEU A 247 9.22 14.79 26.40
N VAL A 248 8.89 15.59 27.42
CA VAL A 248 7.58 16.22 27.58
C VAL A 248 7.30 17.16 26.42
N TYR A 249 8.26 18.01 26.06
CA TYR A 249 8.15 18.94 24.94
C TYR A 249 7.91 18.21 23.60
N GLU A 250 8.72 17.19 23.29
CA GLU A 250 8.59 16.44 22.03
C GLU A 250 7.26 15.68 21.95
N LYS A 251 6.80 15.09 23.07
CA LYS A 251 5.47 14.47 23.18
C LYS A 251 4.36 15.47 22.87
N ASP A 252 4.38 16.64 23.51
CA ASP A 252 3.32 17.63 23.36
C ASP A 252 3.31 18.23 21.96
N LYS A 253 4.49 18.43 21.36
CA LYS A 253 4.63 18.83 19.95
C LYS A 253 3.98 17.81 19.00
N ASP A 254 4.25 16.52 19.20
CA ASP A 254 3.67 15.44 18.38
C ASP A 254 2.15 15.30 18.58
N TRP A 255 1.65 15.51 19.80
CA TRP A 255 0.21 15.57 20.07
C TRP A 255 -0.48 16.76 19.42
N LEU A 256 0.10 17.94 19.49
CA LEU A 256 -0.44 19.09 18.79
C LEU A 256 -0.47 18.85 17.28
N LYS A 257 0.62 18.28 16.74
CA LYS A 257 0.72 17.90 15.33
C LYS A 257 -0.31 16.85 14.92
N LEU A 258 -0.55 15.83 15.76
CA LEU A 258 -1.54 14.78 15.52
C LEU A 258 -2.93 15.37 15.43
N LYS A 259 -3.35 16.15 16.44
CA LYS A 259 -4.68 16.78 16.46
C LYS A 259 -4.89 17.68 15.25
N LYS A 260 -3.88 18.49 14.90
CA LYS A 260 -3.95 19.37 13.73
C LYS A 260 -4.07 18.62 12.41
N ARG A 261 -3.37 17.48 12.25
CA ARG A 261 -3.53 16.67 11.02
C ARG A 261 -4.88 15.97 10.99
N GLU A 262 -5.31 15.47 12.13
CA GLU A 262 -6.57 14.74 12.29
C GLU A 262 -7.79 15.59 11.91
N GLU A 263 -7.74 16.91 12.03
CA GLU A 263 -8.79 17.81 11.52
C GLU A 263 -9.22 17.49 10.09
N LYS A 264 -8.28 17.05 9.24
CA LYS A 264 -8.52 16.71 7.84
C LYS A 264 -8.81 15.23 7.56
N TRP A 265 -8.71 14.35 8.55
CA TRP A 265 -8.88 12.90 8.33
C TRP A 265 -10.34 12.51 8.52
N ASP A 266 -10.87 11.60 7.71
CA ASP A 266 -12.19 11.01 7.98
C ASP A 266 -12.10 10.01 9.13
N ILE A 267 -10.99 9.27 9.20
CA ILE A 267 -10.73 8.29 10.25
C ILE A 267 -9.96 8.95 11.40
N LYS A 268 -10.67 9.24 12.50
CA LYS A 268 -10.14 9.83 13.73
C LYS A 268 -9.59 8.74 14.66
N VAL A 269 -8.39 8.94 15.20
CA VAL A 269 -7.62 7.96 15.98
C VAL A 269 -6.92 8.56 17.20
N SER A 270 -6.85 9.88 17.36
CA SER A 270 -6.08 10.51 18.44
C SER A 270 -6.55 10.10 19.83
N ASP A 271 -7.86 10.11 20.07
CA ASP A 271 -8.46 9.68 21.34
C ASP A 271 -8.17 8.20 21.64
N PHE A 272 -8.23 7.35 20.61
CA PHE A 272 -7.90 5.93 20.73
C PHE A 272 -6.44 5.73 21.14
N ILE A 273 -5.51 6.42 20.46
CA ILE A 273 -4.08 6.34 20.76
C ILE A 273 -3.82 6.89 22.17
N GLN A 274 -4.42 8.02 22.55
CA GLN A 274 -4.24 8.61 23.88
C GLN A 274 -4.72 7.65 24.99
N LYS A 275 -5.89 7.02 24.81
CA LYS A 275 -6.43 6.04 25.74
C LYS A 275 -5.54 4.80 25.86
N ILE A 276 -4.99 4.32 24.75
CA ILE A 276 -4.08 3.18 24.76
C ILE A 276 -2.75 3.54 25.41
N PHE A 277 -2.19 4.71 25.09
CA PHE A 277 -0.92 5.15 25.64
C PHE A 277 -1.01 5.32 27.16
N ALA A 278 -2.09 5.92 27.68
CA ALA A 278 -2.33 6.02 29.12
C ALA A 278 -2.33 4.64 29.81
N ARG A 279 -2.83 3.59 29.15
CA ARG A 279 -2.81 2.22 29.67
C ARG A 279 -1.41 1.59 29.64
N PHE A 280 -0.67 1.79 28.55
CA PHE A 280 0.69 1.25 28.43
C PHE A 280 1.70 1.96 29.34
N LEU A 281 1.55 3.27 29.57
CA LEU A 281 2.38 4.02 30.51
C LEU A 281 2.22 3.47 31.95
N VAL A 282 1.00 3.11 32.35
CA VAL A 282 0.74 2.49 33.66
C VAL A 282 1.41 1.11 33.78
N LEU A 283 1.47 0.34 32.70
CA LEU A 283 2.18 -0.94 32.65
C LEU A 283 3.70 -0.75 32.69
N TRP A 284 4.24 0.21 31.93
CA TRP A 284 5.68 0.50 31.89
C TRP A 284 6.20 1.06 33.21
N ILE A 285 5.46 1.99 33.84
CA ILE A 285 5.78 2.51 35.18
C ILE A 285 5.73 1.39 36.22
N ARG A 286 4.77 0.46 36.13
CA ARG A 286 4.75 -0.72 37.02
C ARG A 286 5.94 -1.65 36.81
N ILE A 287 6.39 -1.87 35.58
CA ILE A 287 7.57 -2.70 35.30
C ILE A 287 8.85 -2.03 35.83
N ILE A 288 8.97 -0.70 35.73
CA ILE A 288 10.11 0.05 36.26
C ILE A 288 10.07 0.15 37.80
N HIS A 289 8.88 0.33 38.41
CA HIS A 289 8.73 0.46 39.87
C HIS A 289 8.62 -0.88 40.61
N GLN A 290 8.40 -2.00 39.93
CA GLN A 290 8.38 -3.33 40.55
C GLN A 290 9.74 -4.04 40.59
N GLY A 291 10.81 -3.38 40.16
CA GLY A 291 12.17 -3.85 40.38
C GLY A 291 12.55 -5.07 39.55
N ILE A 292 13.66 -4.93 38.81
CA ILE A 292 14.65 -5.99 38.75
C ILE A 292 15.38 -6.01 40.09
#